data_AF-A0A934W8B5-F1
#
_entry.id   AF-A0A934W8B5-F1
#
_cell.length_a   1.000
_cell.length_b   1.000
_cell.length_c   1.000
_cell.angle_alpha   90.00
_cell.angle_beta   90.00
_cell.angle_gamma   90.00
#
_symmetry.space_group_name_H-M   'P 1'
#
loop_
_entity.id
_entity.type
_entity.pdbx_description
1 polymer ?
#
loop_
_entity_poly.entity_id
_entity_poly.type
_entity_poly.pdbx_seq_one_letter_code
_entity_poly.pdbx_strand_id
1 'polypeptide(L)' 'MPRGDKSAYTDKQKRQAEHIEESYEKRGVPEKEAERRAWATENKISGGGRKSGSGRQHH' A
#
# COMPACT_ATOMS: atom_id res chain seq x y z
N MET A 1 3.49 4.35 -9.66
CA MET A 1 3.49 3.68 -8.34
C MET A 1 4.93 3.56 -7.87
N PRO A 2 5.23 3.61 -6.56
CA PRO A 2 6.61 3.64 -6.09
C PRO A 2 7.37 2.47 -6.70
N ARG A 3 8.51 2.78 -7.35
CA ARG A 3 9.40 1.82 -8.03
C ARG A 3 10.19 0.97 -7.02
N GLY A 4 9.60 0.74 -5.84
CA GLY A 4 10.20 -0.04 -4.77
C GLY A 4 9.67 -1.46 -4.85
N ASP A 5 10.58 -2.41 -4.69
CA ASP A 5 10.27 -3.83 -4.64
C ASP A 5 9.15 -4.08 -3.61
N LYS A 6 8.06 -4.75 -4.03
CA LYS A 6 6.91 -5.06 -3.17
C LYS A 6 7.34 -5.94 -1.96
N SER A 7 8.56 -6.50 -1.99
CA SER A 7 9.22 -7.12 -0.85
C SER A 7 9.37 -6.19 0.36
N ALA A 8 9.40 -4.86 0.17
CA ALA A 8 9.50 -3.83 1.22
C ALA A 8 8.21 -3.61 2.04
N TYR A 9 7.09 -4.25 1.68
CA TYR A 9 5.85 -4.14 2.45
C TYR A 9 5.77 -5.19 3.55
N THR A 10 5.35 -4.76 4.74
CA THR A 10 5.08 -5.68 5.86
C THR A 10 3.76 -6.41 5.64
N ASP A 11 3.58 -7.57 6.28
CA ASP A 11 2.35 -8.36 6.14
C ASP A 11 1.11 -7.64 6.69
N LYS A 12 1.30 -6.61 7.53
CA LYS A 12 0.21 -5.72 7.96
C LYS A 12 -0.26 -4.81 6.82
N GLN A 13 0.67 -4.33 5.99
CA GLN A 13 0.36 -3.46 4.85
C GLN A 13 -0.36 -4.25 3.75
N LYS A 14 0.09 -5.48 3.47
CA LYS A 14 -0.58 -6.39 2.53
C LYS A 14 -2.05 -6.64 2.92
N ARG A 15 -2.29 -7.05 4.17
CA ARG A 15 -3.64 -7.25 4.69
C ARG A 15 -4.52 -6.00 4.64
N GLN A 16 -3.93 -4.83 4.89
CA GLN A 16 -4.67 -3.57 4.81
C GLN A 16 -5.00 -3.20 3.35
N ALA A 17 -4.08 -3.40 2.41
CA ALA A 17 -4.32 -3.20 0.99
C ALA A 17 -5.43 -4.15 0.49
N GLU A 18 -5.37 -5.43 0.81
CA GLU A 18 -6.41 -6.43 0.44
C GLU A 18 -7.81 -6.01 0.91
N HIS A 19 -7.95 -5.52 2.16
CA HIS A 19 -9.24 -5.04 2.66
C HIS A 19 -9.76 -3.78 1.95
N ILE A 20 -8.85 -2.90 1.54
CA ILE A 20 -9.20 -1.68 0.80
C ILE A 20 -9.59 -2.04 -0.64
N GLU A 21 -8.88 -2.98 -1.25
CA GLU A 21 -9.18 -3.53 -2.57
C GLU A 21 -10.57 -4.15 -2.61
N GLU A 22 -10.88 -5.05 -1.67
CA GLU A 22 -12.20 -5.67 -1.52
C GLU A 22 -13.30 -4.61 -1.38
N SER A 23 -13.03 -3.51 -0.67
CA SER A 23 -13.99 -2.40 -0.55
C SER A 23 -14.22 -1.66 -1.89
N TYR A 24 -13.21 -1.57 -2.75
CA TYR A 24 -13.36 -0.97 -4.08
C TYR A 24 -14.04 -1.92 -5.08
N GLU A 25 -13.75 -3.22 -5.02
CA GLU A 25 -14.43 -4.24 -5.82
C GLU A 25 -15.92 -4.30 -5.51
N LYS A 26 -16.28 -4.26 -4.21
CA LYS A 26 -17.68 -4.16 -3.76
C LYS A 26 -18.38 -2.89 -4.26
N ARG A 27 -17.62 -1.84 -4.60
CA ARG A 27 -18.13 -0.59 -5.21
C ARG A 27 -18.16 -0.66 -6.74
N GLY A 28 -17.86 -1.80 -7.35
CA GLY A 28 -17.85 -2.01 -8.80
C GLY A 28 -16.59 -1.51 -9.50
N VAL A 29 -15.52 -1.22 -8.76
CA VAL A 29 -14.23 -0.88 -9.37
C VAL A 29 -13.58 -2.18 -9.89
N PRO A 30 -13.06 -2.20 -11.14
CA PRO A 30 -12.33 -3.36 -11.65
C PRO A 30 -11.12 -3.70 -10.76
N GLU A 31 -10.89 -4.98 -10.51
CA GLU A 31 -9.79 -5.53 -9.66
C GLU A 31 -8.46 -4.80 -9.88
N LYS A 32 -7.99 -4.67 -11.14
CA LYS A 32 -6.73 -3.98 -11.47
C LYS A 32 -6.68 -2.52 -11.00
N GLU A 33 -7.80 -1.83 -10.99
CA GLU A 33 -7.90 -0.44 -10.52
C GLU A 33 -8.13 -0.39 -9.00
N ALA A 34 -8.85 -1.36 -8.45
CA ALA A 34 -9.02 -1.55 -7.01
C ALA A 34 -7.66 -1.81 -6.33
N GLU A 35 -6.85 -2.73 -6.86
CA GLU A 35 -5.48 -3.03 -6.41
C GLU A 35 -4.65 -1.75 -6.39
N ARG A 36 -4.64 -0.97 -7.48
CA ARG A 36 -3.86 0.28 -7.53
C ARG A 36 -4.30 1.29 -6.48
N ARG A 37 -5.60 1.49 -6.34
CA ARG A 37 -6.17 2.45 -5.37
C ARG A 37 -5.93 1.99 -3.95
N ALA A 38 -6.00 0.69 -3.70
CA ALA A 38 -5.71 0.09 -2.41
C ALA A 38 -4.26 0.33 -1.98
N TRP A 39 -3.30 0.01 -2.84
CA TRP A 39 -1.89 0.27 -2.56
C TRP A 39 -1.55 1.76 -2.45
N ALA A 40 -2.21 2.62 -3.21
CA ALA A 40 -2.04 4.07 -3.07
C ALA A 40 -2.57 4.58 -1.71
N THR A 41 -3.70 4.03 -1.27
CA THR A 41 -4.32 4.36 0.02
C THR A 41 -3.46 3.87 1.18
N GLU A 42 -2.99 2.62 1.13
CA GLU A 42 -2.09 2.05 2.13
C GLU A 42 -0.79 2.87 2.22
N ASN A 43 -0.17 3.20 1.08
CA ASN A 43 1.04 4.03 1.07
C ASN A 43 0.80 5.41 1.68
N LYS A 44 -0.37 6.02 1.44
CA LYS A 44 -0.76 7.30 2.05
C LYS A 44 -0.94 7.18 3.57
N ILE A 45 -1.48 6.07 4.06
CA ILE A 45 -1.68 5.80 5.49
C ILE A 45 -0.35 5.47 6.18
N SER A 46 0.53 4.73 5.52
CA SER A 46 1.79 4.26 6.09
C SER A 46 2.96 5.23 5.91
N GLY A 47 2.85 6.19 4.99
CA GLY A 47 3.94 7.07 4.59
C GLY A 47 4.88 6.44 3.54
N GLY A 48 4.55 5.26 3.02
CA GLY A 48 5.39 4.47 2.14
C GLY A 48 6.18 3.40 2.88
N GLY A 49 6.17 2.17 2.35
CA GLY A 49 7.00 1.01 2.71
C GLY A 49 7.66 1.02 4.11
N ARG A 50 7.04 0.34 5.09
CA ARG A 50 7.53 0.31 6.48
C ARG A 50 8.78 -0.56 6.70
N LYS A 51 9.31 -1.23 5.68
CA LYS A 51 10.60 -1.93 5.82
C LYS A 51 11.74 -0.93 5.58
N SER A 52 12.18 -0.33 6.69
CA SER A 52 13.51 0.26 6.85
C SER A 52 13.92 1.30 5.80
N GLY A 53 13.48 2.55 5.94
CA GLY A 53 14.13 3.68 5.27
C GLY A 53 13.26 4.89 5.00
N SER A 54 13.02 5.72 6.01
CA SER A 54 12.71 7.15 5.86
C SER A 54 12.53 7.77 7.25
N GLY A 55 13.63 8.17 7.92
CA GLY A 55 13.53 8.94 9.17
C GLY A 55 14.71 8.93 10.14
N ARG A 56 15.86 8.32 9.84
CA ARG A 56 17.07 8.46 10.68
C ARG A 56 18.31 8.72 9.83
N GLN A 57 18.37 9.91 9.25
CA GLN A 57 19.63 10.55 8.88
C GLN A 57 19.53 12.01 9.34
N HIS A 58 20.42 12.39 10.26
CA HIS A 58 20.71 13.75 10.77
C HIS A 58 19.75 14.38 11.79
N HIS A 59 20.09 14.27 13.09
CA HIS A 59 20.82 15.32 13.81
C HIS A 59 21.64 14.71 14.96
#